data_AF-A0A7D5VGK2-F1
#
_entry.id   AF-A0A7D5VGK2-F1
#
_cell.length_a   1.000
_cell.length_b   1.000
_cell.length_c   1.000
_cell.angle_alpha   90.00
_cell.angle_beta   90.00
_cell.angle_gamma   90.00
#
_symmetry.space_group_name_H-M   'P 1'
#
loop_
_entity.id
_entity.type
_entity.pdbx_description
1 polymer ?
#
loop_
_entity_poly.entity_id
_entity_poly.type
_entity_poly.pdbx_seq_one_letter_code
_entity_poly.pdbx_strand_id
1 'polypeptide(L)'
;MNAAVGTTTVRTKAGESATLTRAAVMDAARTEPDYTAYAPNDVWVVADIGGRFIPVIPLVRAALGAEPHNTNEAEIRIRELGFQVFIKRLYTPGGQPVRLTQAQLRDARP
;
A
#
# COMPACT_ATOMS: atom_id res chain seq x y z
N MET A 1 -9.54 -21.33 -7.57
CA MET A 1 -8.53 -20.63 -6.75
C MET A 1 -7.24 -20.60 -7.58
N ASN A 2 -6.82 -19.43 -8.06
CA ASN A 2 -5.53 -19.32 -8.75
C ASN A 2 -4.42 -19.43 -7.71
N ALA A 3 -3.41 -20.26 -7.98
CA ALA A 3 -2.25 -20.39 -7.10
C ALA A 3 -1.60 -19.01 -6.94
N ALA A 4 -1.34 -18.58 -5.70
CA ALA A 4 -0.61 -17.36 -5.43
C ALA A 4 0.79 -17.46 -6.06
N VAL A 5 1.15 -16.48 -6.89
CA VAL A 5 2.47 -16.44 -7.51
C VAL A 5 3.46 -16.04 -6.42
N GLY A 6 4.61 -16.72 -6.30
CA GLY A 6 5.62 -16.35 -5.30
C GLY A 6 6.28 -14.99 -5.56
N THR A 7 6.14 -14.48 -6.79
CA THR A 7 6.75 -13.25 -7.30
C THR A 7 5.82 -12.53 -8.26
N THR A 8 5.91 -11.21 -8.35
CA THR A 8 5.25 -10.36 -9.35
C THR A 8 6.15 -9.19 -9.74
N THR A 9 5.77 -8.44 -10.78
CA THR A 9 6.50 -7.27 -11.27
C THR A 9 5.75 -6.00 -10.90
N VAL A 10 6.41 -5.07 -10.22
CA VAL A 10 5.87 -3.76 -9.83
C VAL A 10 6.48 -2.69 -10.72
N ARG A 11 5.66 -1.84 -11.34
CA ARG A 11 6.14 -0.59 -11.92
C ARG A 11 6.44 0.42 -10.81
N THR A 12 7.65 0.95 -10.78
CA THR A 12 8.09 1.99 -9.84
C THR A 12 7.73 3.38 -10.37
N LYS A 13 7.72 4.37 -9.47
CA LYS A 13 7.51 5.78 -9.81
C LYS A 13 8.59 6.36 -10.72
N ALA A 14 9.80 5.78 -10.70
CA ALA A 14 10.88 6.11 -11.62
C ALA A 14 10.64 5.58 -13.05
N GLY A 15 9.60 4.78 -13.28
CA GLY A 15 9.27 4.16 -14.57
C GLY A 15 9.91 2.80 -14.78
N GLU A 16 10.73 2.32 -13.84
CA GLU A 16 11.39 1.02 -13.88
C GLU A 16 10.46 -0.11 -13.43
N SER A 17 10.77 -1.34 -13.83
CA SER A 17 10.10 -2.54 -13.35
C SER A 17 10.96 -3.24 -12.31
N ALA A 18 10.40 -3.50 -11.12
CA ALA A 18 11.07 -4.20 -10.03
C ALA A 18 10.37 -5.53 -9.71
N THR A 19 11.12 -6.55 -9.30
CA THR A 19 10.54 -7.83 -8.88
C THR A 19 10.16 -7.77 -7.40
N LEU A 20 8.88 -7.97 -7.11
CA LEU A 20 8.36 -8.08 -5.74
C LEU A 20 8.11 -9.55 -5.42
N THR A 21 8.62 -10.02 -4.28
CA THR A 21 8.39 -11.39 -3.81
C THR A 21 7.49 -11.42 -2.59
N ARG A 22 6.75 -12.53 -2.40
CA ARG A 22 5.93 -12.72 -1.20
C ARG A 22 6.77 -12.66 0.09
N ALA A 23 8.00 -13.19 0.05
CA ALA A 23 8.93 -13.16 1.17
C ALA A 23 9.35 -11.73 1.54
N ALA A 24 9.71 -10.90 0.54
CA ALA A 24 10.09 -9.51 0.77
C ALA A 24 8.96 -8.70 1.41
N VAL A 25 7.70 -8.94 1.02
CA VAL A 25 6.53 -8.32 1.64
C VAL A 25 6.37 -8.74 3.10
N MET A 26 6.54 -10.03 3.42
CA MET A 26 6.46 -10.53 4.80
C MET A 26 7.57 -9.95 5.67
N ASP A 27 8.78 -9.83 5.14
CA ASP A 27 9.92 -9.25 5.86
C ASP A 27 9.72 -7.74 6.07
N ALA A 28 9.27 -7.01 5.04
CA ALA A 28 8.95 -5.58 5.14
C ALA A 28 7.82 -5.30 6.16
N ALA A 29 6.85 -6.19 6.31
CA ALA A 29 5.80 -6.07 7.31
C ALA A 29 6.33 -6.15 8.76
N ARG A 30 7.53 -6.71 8.98
CA ARG A 30 8.14 -6.78 10.32
C ARG A 30 8.77 -5.46 10.77
N THR A 31 9.19 -4.61 9.84
CA THR A 31 10.01 -3.43 10.15
C THR A 31 9.20 -2.16 10.41
N GLU A 32 7.87 -2.25 10.55
CA GLU A 32 6.96 -1.10 10.67
C GLU A 32 7.23 0.00 9.61
N PRO A 33 6.77 -0.21 8.37
CA PRO A 33 6.95 0.77 7.30
C PRO A 33 6.49 2.18 7.70
N ASP A 34 7.21 3.22 7.26
CA ASP A 34 6.83 4.60 7.55
C ASP A 34 5.47 4.94 6.93
N TYR A 35 4.46 5.10 7.79
CA TYR A 35 3.09 5.42 7.42
C TYR A 35 2.83 6.92 7.29
N THR A 36 3.78 7.77 7.67
CA THR A 36 3.65 9.24 7.70
C THR A 36 3.95 9.89 6.35
N ALA A 37 4.64 9.17 5.46
CA ALA A 37 5.11 9.67 4.17
C ALA A 37 4.02 9.77 3.07
N TYR A 38 2.74 9.89 3.43
CA TYR A 38 1.64 9.94 2.45
C TYR A 38 0.87 11.25 2.50
N ALA A 39 0.43 11.66 1.30
CA ALA A 39 -0.46 12.79 1.11
C ALA A 39 -1.71 12.70 2.00
N PRO A 40 -2.43 13.80 2.21
CA PRO A 40 -3.71 13.78 2.91
C PRO A 40 -4.65 12.74 2.31
N ASN A 41 -5.07 11.77 3.11
CA ASN A 41 -5.98 10.69 2.72
C ASN A 41 -7.12 10.61 3.73
N ASP A 42 -8.33 10.27 3.28
CA ASP A 42 -9.47 9.88 4.12
C ASP A 42 -9.64 8.36 4.24
N VAL A 43 -8.97 7.61 3.36
CA VAL A 43 -8.94 6.14 3.35
C VAL A 43 -7.53 5.61 3.09
N TRP A 44 -7.25 4.40 3.60
CA TRP A 44 -6.05 3.65 3.27
C TRP A 44 -6.41 2.34 2.58
N VAL A 45 -5.68 2.01 1.52
CA VAL A 45 -5.64 0.65 0.98
C VAL A 45 -4.60 -0.13 1.78
N VAL A 46 -5.03 -1.17 2.51
CA VAL A 46 -4.22 -1.91 3.48
C VAL A 46 -4.21 -3.41 3.15
N ALA A 47 -3.07 -4.04 3.31
CA ALA A 47 -2.93 -5.50 3.26
C ALA A 47 -3.06 -6.10 4.66
N ASP A 48 -3.70 -7.26 4.77
CA ASP A 48 -3.64 -8.09 5.97
C ASP A 48 -2.42 -9.00 5.91
N ILE A 49 -1.46 -8.72 6.80
CA ILE A 49 -0.26 -9.52 7.00
C ILE A 49 -0.27 -10.05 8.43
N GLY A 50 -0.79 -11.26 8.62
CA GLY A 50 -0.82 -11.93 9.91
C GLY A 50 -1.68 -11.21 10.96
N GLY A 51 -2.83 -10.65 10.56
CA GLY A 51 -3.74 -9.89 11.41
C GLY A 51 -3.39 -8.40 11.53
N ARG A 52 -2.32 -7.95 10.86
CA ARG A 52 -1.92 -6.54 10.84
C ARG A 52 -2.36 -5.89 9.53
N PHE A 53 -3.06 -4.77 9.63
CA PHE A 53 -3.47 -3.96 8.47
C PHE A 53 -2.41 -2.91 8.14
N ILE A 54 -1.63 -3.16 7.09
CA ILE A 54 -0.48 -2.34 6.69
C ILE A 54 -0.79 -1.65 5.35
N PRO A 55 -0.67 -0.32 5.21
CA PRO A 55 -0.90 0.35 3.93
C PRO A 55 0.00 -0.19 2.81
N VAL A 56 -0.56 -0.33 1.61
CA VAL A 56 0.11 -1.04 0.50
C VAL A 56 1.32 -0.30 -0.08
N ILE A 57 1.28 1.04 -0.19
CA ILE A 57 2.44 1.79 -0.69
C ILE A 57 3.66 1.65 0.23
N PRO A 58 3.59 1.89 1.55
CA PRO A 58 4.78 1.82 2.39
C PRO A 58 5.26 0.38 2.52
N LEU A 59 4.35 -0.60 2.49
CA LEU A 59 4.72 -2.00 2.45
C LEU A 59 5.53 -2.35 1.19
N VAL A 60 5.06 -1.97 0.01
CA VAL A 60 5.79 -2.22 -1.25
C VAL A 60 7.09 -1.40 -1.31
N ARG A 61 7.08 -0.14 -0.83
CA ARG A 61 8.27 0.70 -0.76
C ARG A 61 9.35 0.09 0.13
N ALA A 62 8.97 -0.41 1.30
CA ALA A 62 9.88 -1.09 2.22
C ALA A 62 10.40 -2.41 1.62
N ALA A 63 9.55 -3.16 0.91
CA ALA A 63 9.94 -4.42 0.28
C ALA A 63 10.90 -4.25 -0.91
N LEU A 64 10.77 -3.16 -1.68
CA LEU A 64 11.56 -2.91 -2.89
C LEU A 64 12.72 -1.93 -2.70
N GLY A 65 12.69 -1.11 -1.64
CA GLY A 65 13.52 0.08 -1.54
C GLY A 65 13.15 1.18 -2.55
N ALA A 66 12.01 1.05 -3.24
CA ALA A 66 11.57 1.94 -4.31
C ALA A 66 10.06 2.19 -4.23
N GLU A 67 9.62 3.41 -4.54
CA GLU A 67 8.20 3.76 -4.51
C GLU A 67 7.45 3.14 -5.69
N PRO A 68 6.35 2.38 -5.46
CA PRO A 68 5.50 1.91 -6.55
C PRO A 68 4.85 3.10 -7.27
N HIS A 69 4.51 2.91 -8.54
CA HIS A 69 3.99 3.98 -9.40
C HIS A 69 2.75 4.67 -8.81
N ASN A 70 1.82 3.89 -8.26
CA ASN A 70 0.63 4.39 -7.57
C ASN A 70 0.01 3.30 -6.67
N THR A 71 -1.06 3.65 -5.96
CA THR A 71 -1.76 2.74 -5.02
C THR A 71 -2.38 1.54 -5.72
N ASN A 72 -2.93 1.73 -6.92
CA ASN A 72 -3.52 0.64 -7.70
C ASN A 72 -2.48 -0.41 -8.10
N GLU A 73 -1.31 0.02 -8.57
CA GLU A 73 -0.19 -0.89 -8.87
C GLU A 73 0.20 -1.69 -7.63
N ALA A 74 0.40 -1.03 -6.49
CA ALA A 74 0.75 -1.70 -5.23
C ALA A 74 -0.34 -2.68 -4.78
N GLU A 75 -1.61 -2.29 -4.83
CA GLU A 75 -2.75 -3.14 -4.46
C GLU A 75 -2.80 -4.41 -5.31
N ILE A 76 -2.78 -4.27 -6.64
CA ILE A 76 -2.89 -5.41 -7.56
C ILE A 76 -1.74 -6.39 -7.30
N ARG A 77 -0.51 -5.90 -7.17
CA ARG A 77 0.67 -6.76 -6.95
C ARG A 77 0.62 -7.50 -5.62
N ILE A 78 0.16 -6.84 -4.55
CA ILE A 78 -0.04 -7.48 -3.25
C ILE A 78 -1.14 -8.56 -3.32
N ARG A 79 -2.23 -8.33 -4.06
CA ARG A 79 -3.28 -9.33 -4.30
C ARG A 79 -2.76 -10.53 -5.10
N GLU A 80 -1.97 -10.30 -6.15
CA GLU A 80 -1.36 -11.36 -6.98
C GLU A 80 -0.43 -12.27 -6.16
N LEU A 81 0.29 -11.70 -5.20
CA LEU A 81 1.11 -12.46 -4.25
C LEU A 81 0.27 -13.27 -3.23
N GLY A 82 -1.06 -13.14 -3.25
CA GLY A 82 -2.00 -13.90 -2.41
C GLY A 82 -2.25 -13.30 -1.03
N PHE A 83 -2.09 -11.98 -0.87
CA PHE A 83 -2.50 -11.29 0.35
C PHE A 83 -3.91 -10.71 0.21
N GLN A 84 -4.64 -10.64 1.32
CA GLN A 84 -5.92 -9.95 1.35
C GLN A 84 -5.69 -8.44 1.45
N VAL A 85 -6.44 -7.66 0.68
CA VAL A 85 -6.35 -6.20 0.66
C VAL A 85 -7.74 -5.60 0.90
N PHE A 86 -7.78 -4.59 1.76
CA PHE A 86 -8.97 -3.91 2.25
C PHE A 86 -8.83 -2.39 2.11
N ILE A 87 -9.96 -1.70 2.18
CA ILE A 87 -10.01 -0.24 2.31
C ILE A 87 -10.39 0.08 3.75
N LYS A 88 -9.54 0.82 4.45
CA LYS A 88 -9.77 1.29 5.82
C LYS A 88 -10.07 2.77 5.82
N ARG A 89 -11.21 3.17 6.40
CA ARG A 89 -11.53 4.59 6.61
C ARG A 89 -10.70 5.16 7.76
N LEU A 90 -10.21 6.38 7.59
CA LEU A 90 -9.46 7.08 8.62
C LEU A 90 -10.39 7.91 9.49
N TYR A 91 -10.05 7.97 10.78
CA TYR A 91 -10.78 8.73 11.79
C TYR A 91 -9.79 9.61 12.54
N THR A 92 -10.22 10.81 12.92
CA THR A 92 -9.48 11.71 13.81
C THR A 92 -9.36 11.08 15.20
N PRO A 93 -8.46 11.58 16.08
CA PRO A 93 -8.39 11.12 17.46
C PRO A 93 -9.73 11.22 18.22
N GLY A 94 -10.62 12.14 17.81
CA GLY A 94 -11.97 12.29 18.34
C GLY A 94 -13.03 11.36 17.72
N GLY A 95 -12.62 10.37 16.92
CA GLY A 95 -13.51 9.38 16.31
C GLY A 95 -14.35 9.91 15.15
N GLN A 96 -14.08 11.11 14.64
CA GLN A 96 -14.76 11.64 13.46
C GLN A 96 -14.08 11.15 12.19
N PRO A 97 -14.82 10.79 11.13
CA PRO A 97 -14.19 10.46 9.84
C PRO A 97 -13.31 11.61 9.38
N VAL A 98 -12.08 11.29 8.95
CA VAL A 98 -11.23 12.27 8.27
C VAL A 98 -11.97 12.70 7.00
N ARG A 99 -12.07 14.02 6.79
CA ARG A 99 -12.63 14.62 5.58
C ARG A 99 -11.58 15.50 4.96
N LEU A 100 -11.25 15.23 3.72
CA LEU A 100 -10.34 16.08 2.97
C LEU A 100 -11.02 17.40 2.63
N THR A 101 -10.27 18.49 2.70
CA THR A 101 -10.72 19.79 2.20
C THR A 101 -10.80 19.79 0.67
N GLN A 102 -11.54 20.73 0.08
CA GLN A 102 -11.61 20.88 -1.38
C GLN A 102 -10.22 21.08 -2.03
N ALA A 103 -9.31 21.78 -1.33
CA ALA A 103 -7.94 21.93 -1.80
C ALA A 103 -7.19 20.58 -1.81
N GLN A 104 -7.31 19.79 -0.73
CA GLN A 104 -6.69 18.47 -0.64
C GLN A 104 -7.27 17.47 -1.66
N LEU A 105 -8.57 17.52 -1.93
CA LEU A 105 -9.20 16.68 -2.97
C LEU A 105 -8.68 17.01 -4.37
N ARG A 106 -8.39 18.29 -4.65
CA ARG A 106 -7.80 18.71 -5.93
C ARG A 106 -6.36 18.25 -6.08
N ASP A 107 -5.61 18.20 -4.99
CA ASP A 107 -4.21 17.78 -4.98
C ASP A 107 -4.05 16.25 -4.91
N ALA A 108 -5.09 15.53 -4.45
CA ALA A 108 -5.16 14.06 -4.39
C ALA A 108 -5.49 13.40 -5.75
N ARG A 109 -5.28 14.09 -6.88
CA ARG A 109 -5.58 13.55 -8.22
C ARG A 109 -4.72 12.32 -8.55
N PRO A 110 -5.28 11.35 -9.31
CA PRO A 110 -4.58 10.12 -9.71
C PRO A 110 -3.29 10.37 -10.50
#